data_AF-A0A8S3PZA4-F1
#
_entry.id   AF-A0A8S3PZA4-F1
#
_cell.length_a   1.000
_cell.length_b   1.000
_cell.length_c   1.000
_cell.angle_alpha   90.00
_cell.angle_beta   90.00
_cell.angle_gamma   90.00
#
_symmetry.space_group_name_H-M   'P 1'
#
loop_
_entity.id
_entity.type
_entity.pdbx_description
1 polymer ?
#
loop_
_entity_poly.entity_id
_entity_poly.type
_entity_poly.pdbx_seq_one_letter_code
_entity_poly.pdbx_strand_id
1 'polypeptide(L)'
;MGINRKPSTKLYWSTDPVMVTPIFSSTMTRDRYTQILRYLHFSNVANEPRQGEPNYDPLYKTKPVVNHLNNKFGLEYIPKRNVTIDECMVPSKGRTLLKQYLPSKPHKWGVKVWMLAESANSYIQYIDVYPGRTVRTEGSLGSSVVKNCLEGANIAGQGYHVYTDNFFTSPNLYLELWENYDTAACGTVRNTRAGLPKDIMYKKPVNVVTRGDHQFRQKGALLAVSWKDKKTAISIVNNTQ
;
A
#
# COMPACT_ATOMS: atom_id res chain seq x y z
N MET A 1 17.19 -8.51 17.22
CA MET A 1 17.68 -7.41 16.36
C MET A 1 16.66 -6.31 16.10
N GLY A 2 15.37 -6.48 16.47
CA GLY A 2 14.35 -5.42 16.32
C GLY A 2 14.32 -4.43 17.49
N ILE A 3 14.13 -4.95 18.71
CA ILE A 3 14.10 -4.19 19.98
C ILE A 3 15.50 -3.71 20.36
N ASN A 4 16.42 -4.65 20.62
CA ASN A 4 17.84 -4.34 20.79
C ASN A 4 18.51 -4.30 19.41
N ARG A 5 18.93 -3.11 18.97
CA ARG A 5 19.58 -2.86 17.68
C ARG A 5 21.08 -2.61 17.89
N LYS A 6 21.92 -3.50 17.35
CA LYS A 6 23.38 -3.34 17.33
C LYS A 6 23.87 -2.87 15.95
N PRO A 7 25.02 -2.18 15.86
CA PRO A 7 25.56 -1.66 14.60
C PRO A 7 25.84 -2.72 13.52
N SER A 8 26.12 -3.96 13.93
CA SER A 8 26.32 -5.07 12.99
C SER A 8 25.77 -6.38 13.53
N THR A 9 25.41 -7.28 12.63
CA THR A 9 24.90 -8.62 12.93
C THR A 9 25.90 -9.44 13.78
N LYS A 10 27.21 -9.24 13.59
CA LYS A 10 28.24 -9.98 14.33
C LYS A 10 28.24 -9.65 15.83
N LEU A 11 27.93 -8.40 16.18
CA LEU A 11 27.96 -7.91 17.57
C LEU A 11 26.87 -8.53 18.45
N TYR A 12 25.86 -9.17 17.87
CA TYR A 12 24.86 -9.90 18.66
C TYR A 12 25.44 -11.12 19.36
N TRP A 13 26.57 -11.66 18.87
CA TRP A 13 27.34 -12.74 19.51
C TRP A 13 28.66 -12.24 20.11
N SER A 14 28.78 -10.93 20.38
CA SER A 14 29.96 -10.39 21.04
C SER A 14 30.05 -10.90 22.49
N THR A 15 31.27 -11.24 22.91
CA THR A 15 31.60 -11.57 24.31
C THR A 15 32.12 -10.36 25.09
N ASP A 16 32.30 -9.20 24.44
CA ASP A 16 32.67 -7.96 25.09
C ASP A 16 31.61 -7.58 26.15
N PRO A 17 32.00 -7.34 27.43
CA PRO A 17 31.06 -7.03 28.50
C PRO A 17 30.12 -5.85 28.23
N VAL A 18 30.54 -4.85 27.43
CA VAL A 18 29.71 -3.68 27.07
C VAL A 18 28.66 -4.05 26.03
N MET A 19 28.94 -5.06 25.20
CA MET A 19 28.11 -5.47 24.08
C MET A 19 27.43 -6.82 24.27
N VAL A 20 27.73 -7.55 25.34
CA VAL A 20 27.21 -8.91 25.53
C VAL A 20 25.70 -8.85 25.67
N THR A 21 25.02 -9.78 25.00
CA THR A 21 23.58 -9.94 25.15
C THR A 21 23.29 -11.44 25.14
N PRO A 22 23.31 -12.11 26.32
CA PRO A 22 23.45 -13.56 26.44
C PRO A 22 22.43 -14.38 25.63
N ILE A 23 21.20 -13.85 25.48
CA ILE A 23 20.11 -14.53 24.77
C ILE A 23 20.48 -15.00 23.35
N PHE A 24 21.35 -14.27 22.62
CA PHE A 24 21.69 -14.63 21.25
C PHE A 24 22.60 -15.86 21.19
N SER A 25 23.69 -15.85 21.97
CA SER A 25 24.63 -16.98 22.02
C SER A 25 24.04 -18.20 22.72
N SER A 26 23.14 -18.01 23.70
CA SER A 26 22.45 -19.12 24.37
C SER A 26 21.39 -19.79 23.48
N THR A 27 20.81 -19.07 22.52
CA THR A 27 19.78 -19.61 21.62
C THR A 27 20.39 -20.39 20.45
N MET A 28 21.39 -19.83 19.77
CA MET A 28 22.08 -20.49 18.67
C MET A 28 23.44 -19.85 18.40
N THR A 29 24.36 -20.58 17.76
CA THR A 29 25.64 -20.00 17.34
C THR A 29 25.45 -18.99 16.20
N ARG A 30 26.35 -18.01 16.11
CA ARG A 30 26.40 -17.03 15.01
C ARG A 30 26.44 -17.71 13.64
N ASP A 31 27.21 -18.78 13.54
CA ASP A 31 27.42 -19.48 12.27
C ASP A 31 26.16 -20.24 11.85
N ARG A 32 25.46 -20.87 12.81
CA ARG A 32 24.14 -21.48 12.54
C ARG A 32 23.12 -20.45 12.08
N TYR A 33 23.05 -19.29 12.75
CA TYR A 33 22.18 -18.19 12.32
C TYR A 33 22.49 -17.74 10.88
N THR A 34 23.78 -17.57 10.57
CA THR A 34 24.23 -17.12 9.24
C THR A 34 23.92 -18.15 8.16
N GLN A 35 24.08 -19.44 8.46
CA GLN A 35 23.68 -20.53 7.56
C GLN A 35 22.17 -20.50 7.28
N ILE A 36 21.34 -20.42 8.32
CA ILE A 36 19.88 -20.35 8.16
C ILE A 36 19.51 -19.14 7.29
N LEU A 37 20.05 -17.95 7.60
CA LEU A 37 19.76 -16.73 6.83
C LEU A 37 20.18 -16.85 5.36
N ARG A 38 21.27 -17.56 5.07
CA ARG A 38 21.79 -17.74 3.70
C ARG A 38 20.95 -18.69 2.85
N TYR A 39 20.41 -19.74 3.47
CA TYR A 39 19.72 -20.84 2.77
C TYR A 39 18.21 -20.87 3.03
N LEU A 40 17.64 -19.81 3.61
CA LEU A 40 16.20 -19.70 3.80
C LEU A 40 15.50 -19.48 2.45
N HIS A 41 14.66 -20.44 2.06
CA HIS A 41 13.87 -20.41 0.83
C HIS A 41 12.42 -20.79 1.13
N PHE A 42 11.49 -20.18 0.40
CA PHE A 42 10.04 -20.42 0.56
C PHE A 42 9.39 -21.07 -0.67
N SER A 43 10.15 -21.25 -1.75
CA SER A 43 9.70 -21.91 -2.98
C SER A 43 10.81 -22.77 -3.57
N ASN A 44 10.42 -23.74 -4.40
CA ASN A 44 11.35 -24.60 -5.10
C ASN A 44 11.92 -23.90 -6.34
N VAL A 45 13.18 -23.47 -6.26
CA VAL A 45 13.87 -22.74 -7.34
C VAL A 45 14.03 -23.59 -8.61
N ALA A 46 14.01 -24.92 -8.50
CA ALA A 46 14.06 -25.81 -9.67
C ALA A 46 12.84 -25.64 -10.61
N ASN A 47 11.73 -25.13 -10.07
CA ASN A 47 10.47 -24.93 -10.77
C ASN A 47 10.19 -23.45 -11.08
N GLU A 48 11.15 -22.54 -10.85
CA GLU A 48 10.99 -21.11 -11.11
C GLU A 48 11.02 -20.85 -12.64
N PRO A 49 9.90 -20.41 -13.26
CA PRO A 49 9.91 -20.06 -14.67
C PRO A 49 10.86 -18.88 -14.91
N ARG A 50 11.52 -18.85 -16.06
CA ARG A 50 12.40 -17.75 -16.45
C ARG A 50 11.59 -16.56 -16.96
N GLN A 51 12.19 -15.38 -16.90
CA GLN A 51 11.58 -14.19 -17.48
C GLN A 51 11.33 -14.41 -18.98
N GLY A 52 10.07 -14.26 -19.40
CA GLY A 52 9.62 -14.50 -20.78
C GLY A 52 8.95 -15.86 -20.99
N GLU A 53 9.03 -16.78 -20.03
CA GLU A 53 8.29 -18.04 -20.07
C GLU A 53 6.84 -17.86 -19.59
N PRO A 54 5.90 -18.72 -20.02
CA PRO A 54 4.56 -18.78 -19.46
C PRO A 54 4.62 -18.95 -17.93
N ASN A 55 3.71 -18.27 -17.22
CA ASN A 55 3.60 -18.29 -15.77
C ASN A 55 4.79 -17.67 -15.00
N TYR A 56 5.66 -16.91 -15.67
CA TYR A 56 6.68 -16.11 -14.98
C TYR A 56 6.04 -15.12 -13.99
N ASP A 57 6.51 -15.18 -12.75
CA ASP A 57 6.07 -14.29 -11.68
C ASP A 57 7.30 -13.69 -10.96
N PRO A 58 7.53 -12.37 -11.01
CA PRO A 58 8.60 -11.69 -10.27
C PRO A 58 8.58 -11.96 -8.75
N LEU A 59 7.44 -12.35 -8.20
CA LEU A 59 7.23 -12.65 -6.79
C LEU A 59 7.37 -14.15 -6.46
N TYR A 60 7.71 -15.02 -7.42
CA TYR A 60 7.72 -16.48 -7.24
C TYR A 60 8.35 -16.95 -5.92
N LYS A 61 9.48 -16.35 -5.52
CA LYS A 61 10.22 -16.69 -4.29
C LYS A 61 9.55 -16.25 -3.00
N THR A 62 8.75 -15.20 -3.04
CA THR A 62 8.11 -14.59 -1.86
C THR A 62 6.61 -14.85 -1.81
N LYS A 63 6.00 -15.25 -2.94
CA LYS A 63 4.56 -15.47 -3.08
C LYS A 63 3.98 -16.43 -2.04
N PRO A 64 4.62 -17.56 -1.69
CA PRO A 64 4.09 -18.43 -0.64
C PRO A 64 3.93 -17.72 0.71
N VAL A 65 4.90 -16.87 1.08
CA VAL A 65 4.85 -16.10 2.33
C VAL A 65 3.79 -15.01 2.26
N VAL A 66 3.74 -14.26 1.16
CA VAL A 66 2.74 -13.20 0.95
C VAL A 66 1.32 -13.78 1.01
N ASN A 67 1.08 -14.89 0.33
CA ASN A 67 -0.22 -15.57 0.33
C ASN A 67 -0.57 -16.10 1.72
N HIS A 68 0.40 -16.67 2.44
CA HIS A 68 0.18 -17.14 3.81
C HIS A 68 -0.22 -15.99 4.74
N LEU A 69 0.48 -14.85 4.65
CA LEU A 69 0.17 -13.66 5.44
C LEU A 69 -1.21 -13.09 5.10
N ASN A 70 -1.53 -12.91 3.81
CA ASN A 70 -2.83 -12.41 3.38
C ASN A 70 -3.99 -13.31 3.85
N ASN A 71 -3.81 -14.64 3.81
CA ASN A 71 -4.79 -15.58 4.36
C ASN A 71 -4.94 -15.39 5.88
N LYS A 72 -3.82 -15.29 6.61
CA LYS A 72 -3.85 -15.11 8.06
C LYS A 72 -4.47 -13.79 8.50
N PHE A 73 -4.22 -12.69 7.80
CA PHE A 73 -4.80 -11.40 8.15
C PHE A 73 -6.34 -11.44 8.20
N GLY A 74 -6.98 -12.02 7.18
CA GLY A 74 -8.44 -12.14 7.14
C GLY A 74 -9.02 -13.14 8.14
N LEU A 75 -8.26 -14.17 8.54
CA LEU A 75 -8.71 -15.17 9.52
C LEU A 75 -8.66 -14.68 10.96
N GLU A 76 -7.66 -13.85 11.29
CA GLU A 76 -7.42 -13.43 12.68
C GLU A 76 -8.19 -12.16 13.04
N TYR A 77 -8.63 -11.36 12.05
CA TYR A 77 -9.29 -10.09 12.31
C TYR A 77 -10.30 -9.68 11.24
N ILE A 78 -11.51 -9.35 11.69
CA ILE A 78 -12.53 -8.70 10.86
C ILE A 78 -12.44 -7.18 11.12
N PRO A 79 -12.22 -6.35 10.09
CA PRO A 79 -12.01 -4.94 10.28
C PRO A 79 -13.34 -4.23 10.54
N LYS A 80 -13.29 -3.08 11.20
CA LYS A 80 -14.43 -2.16 11.24
C LYS A 80 -14.70 -1.57 9.86
N ARG A 81 -15.85 -0.92 9.71
CA ARG A 81 -16.37 -0.35 8.46
C ARG A 81 -15.36 0.50 7.67
N ASN A 82 -14.46 1.22 8.34
CA ASN A 82 -13.57 2.19 7.69
C ASN A 82 -12.17 1.59 7.45
N VAL A 83 -11.79 1.44 6.18
CA VAL A 83 -10.49 0.92 5.75
C VAL A 83 -9.75 1.95 4.89
N THR A 84 -8.42 1.89 4.89
CA THR A 84 -7.57 2.78 4.10
C THR A 84 -6.66 1.97 3.20
N ILE A 85 -6.40 2.48 2.00
CA ILE A 85 -5.42 1.91 1.06
C ILE A 85 -4.31 2.93 0.82
N ASP A 86 -3.08 2.52 1.08
CA ASP A 86 -1.90 3.35 0.86
C ASP A 86 -0.66 2.51 0.48
N GLU A 87 0.42 3.19 0.15
CA GLU A 87 1.69 2.63 -0.25
C GLU A 87 2.75 2.65 0.86
N CYS A 88 3.37 1.48 1.06
CA CYS A 88 4.52 1.26 1.90
C CYS A 88 5.76 0.97 1.04
N MET A 89 6.93 1.30 1.60
CA MET A 89 8.22 0.95 1.01
C MET A 89 8.97 0.03 1.97
N VAL A 90 9.28 -1.19 1.52
CA VAL A 90 10.18 -2.10 2.23
C VAL A 90 11.62 -1.78 1.79
N PRO A 91 12.46 -1.16 2.65
CA PRO A 91 13.78 -0.70 2.23
C PRO A 91 14.66 -1.88 1.78
N SER A 92 15.27 -1.76 0.61
CA SER A 92 16.16 -2.80 0.10
C SER A 92 17.31 -2.21 -0.72
N LYS A 93 18.52 -2.67 -0.39
CA LYS A 93 19.72 -2.43 -1.19
C LYS A 93 20.04 -3.57 -2.16
N GLY A 94 19.29 -4.68 -2.10
CA GLY A 94 19.49 -5.84 -2.95
C GLY A 94 19.28 -5.53 -4.44
N ARG A 95 19.83 -6.39 -5.30
CA ARG A 95 19.57 -6.38 -6.74
C ARG A 95 18.32 -7.23 -7.00
N THR A 96 17.22 -6.59 -7.35
CA THR A 96 15.94 -7.26 -7.67
C THR A 96 15.17 -6.42 -8.67
N LEU A 97 14.37 -7.07 -9.52
CA LEU A 97 13.47 -6.43 -10.48
C LEU A 97 12.33 -5.67 -9.78
N LEU A 98 12.01 -6.04 -8.53
CA LEU A 98 10.97 -5.41 -7.72
C LEU A 98 11.38 -4.04 -7.15
N LYS A 99 12.65 -3.66 -7.30
CA LYS A 99 13.21 -2.46 -6.68
C LYS A 99 12.67 -1.20 -7.37
N GLN A 100 12.03 -0.34 -6.60
CA GLN A 100 11.50 0.94 -7.01
C GLN A 100 12.25 2.10 -6.34
N TYR A 101 12.23 3.25 -7.02
CA TYR A 101 12.71 4.52 -6.47
C TYR A 101 11.52 5.45 -6.21
N LEU A 102 11.29 5.82 -4.94
CA LEU A 102 10.28 6.79 -4.53
C LEU A 102 10.97 7.99 -3.87
N PRO A 103 11.18 9.11 -4.60
CA PRO A 103 11.94 10.26 -4.12
C PRO A 103 11.41 10.86 -2.81
N SER A 104 10.10 10.83 -2.63
CA SER A 104 9.39 11.48 -1.52
C SER A 104 9.33 10.63 -0.24
N LYS A 105 9.79 9.37 -0.25
CA LYS A 105 9.79 8.50 0.92
C LYS A 105 11.15 8.58 1.64
N PRO A 106 11.21 8.45 2.99
CA PRO A 106 12.47 8.53 3.75
C PRO A 106 13.51 7.52 3.24
N HIS A 107 13.07 6.29 2.99
CA HIS A 107 13.85 5.27 2.30
C HIS A 107 13.46 5.24 0.83
N LYS A 108 14.27 5.91 -0.01
CA LYS A 108 13.92 6.11 -1.42
C LYS A 108 13.99 4.84 -2.27
N TRP A 109 14.81 3.86 -1.87
CA TRP A 109 15.02 2.62 -2.60
C TRP A 109 14.48 1.42 -1.84
N GLY A 110 13.62 0.64 -2.47
CA GLY A 110 13.04 -0.56 -1.85
C GLY A 110 12.01 -1.25 -2.73
N VAL A 111 11.29 -2.20 -2.14
CA VAL A 111 10.14 -2.86 -2.78
C VAL A 111 8.88 -2.08 -2.41
N LYS A 112 8.12 -1.65 -3.42
CA LYS A 112 6.84 -0.97 -3.22
C LYS A 112 5.76 -2.01 -2.90
N VAL A 113 5.00 -1.77 -1.84
CA VAL A 113 3.87 -2.61 -1.40
C VAL A 113 2.66 -1.71 -1.19
N TRP A 114 1.52 -2.10 -1.74
CA TRP A 114 0.23 -1.50 -1.40
C TRP A 114 -0.39 -2.28 -0.24
N MET A 115 -1.01 -1.57 0.70
CA MET A 115 -1.58 -2.18 1.89
C MET A 115 -3.00 -1.66 2.11
N LEU A 116 -3.91 -2.59 2.41
CA LEU A 116 -5.22 -2.28 2.95
C LEU A 116 -5.18 -2.49 4.46
N ALA A 117 -5.57 -1.47 5.22
CA ALA A 117 -5.57 -1.52 6.67
C ALA A 117 -6.84 -0.90 7.26
N GLU A 118 -7.24 -1.32 8.46
CA GLU A 118 -8.29 -0.65 9.20
C GLU A 118 -7.85 0.74 9.66
N SER A 119 -8.73 1.72 9.48
CA SER A 119 -8.45 3.13 9.77
C SER A 119 -8.27 3.43 11.26
N ALA A 120 -8.94 2.69 12.15
CA ALA A 120 -8.95 2.99 13.59
C ALA A 120 -7.75 2.39 14.35
N ASN A 121 -7.21 1.26 13.90
CA ASN A 121 -6.14 0.53 14.62
C ASN A 121 -4.93 0.19 13.75
N SER A 122 -4.94 0.53 12.45
CA SER A 122 -3.87 0.23 11.49
C SER A 122 -3.58 -1.26 11.28
N TYR A 123 -4.51 -2.16 11.65
CA TYR A 123 -4.35 -3.58 11.37
C TYR A 123 -4.40 -3.81 9.85
N ILE A 124 -3.42 -4.54 9.33
CA ILE A 124 -3.28 -4.82 7.90
C ILE A 124 -4.16 -6.01 7.53
N GLN A 125 -5.11 -5.80 6.63
CA GLN A 125 -5.98 -6.86 6.11
C GLN A 125 -5.39 -7.52 4.86
N TYR A 126 -4.65 -6.77 4.05
CA TYR A 126 -4.13 -7.29 2.80
C TYR A 126 -2.91 -6.50 2.33
N ILE A 127 -1.95 -7.20 1.74
CA ILE A 127 -0.78 -6.62 1.08
C ILE A 127 -0.72 -7.07 -0.40
N ASP A 128 -0.43 -6.11 -1.27
CA ASP A 128 -0.19 -6.34 -2.70
C ASP A 128 1.21 -5.82 -3.06
N VAL A 129 2.11 -6.74 -3.44
CA VAL A 129 3.50 -6.39 -3.73
C VAL A 129 3.60 -5.99 -5.19
N TYR A 130 4.06 -4.76 -5.47
CA TYR A 130 4.15 -4.27 -6.83
C TYR A 130 5.24 -5.03 -7.63
N PRO A 131 4.88 -5.76 -8.71
CA PRO A 131 5.85 -6.57 -9.46
C PRO A 131 6.70 -5.74 -10.44
N GLY A 132 6.44 -4.43 -10.58
CA GLY A 132 7.05 -3.56 -11.59
C GLY A 132 6.15 -3.36 -12.81
N ARG A 133 6.72 -2.83 -13.91
CA ARG A 133 5.98 -2.45 -15.13
C ARG A 133 5.57 -3.62 -16.04
N THR A 134 5.57 -4.85 -15.56
CA THR A 134 5.36 -6.05 -16.39
C THR A 134 3.89 -6.35 -16.69
N VAL A 135 2.94 -5.77 -15.95
CA VAL A 135 1.50 -6.01 -16.16
C VAL A 135 0.84 -4.71 -16.62
N ARG A 136 0.41 -4.67 -17.89
CA ARG A 136 -0.52 -3.64 -18.37
C ARG A 136 -1.91 -4.05 -17.89
N THR A 137 -2.38 -3.43 -16.81
CA THR A 137 -3.78 -3.54 -16.43
C THR A 137 -4.63 -2.68 -17.36
N GLU A 138 -5.79 -3.18 -17.77
CA GLU A 138 -6.77 -2.36 -18.46
C GLU A 138 -7.26 -1.26 -17.51
N GLY A 139 -7.10 0.01 -17.91
CA GLY A 139 -7.47 1.17 -17.10
C GLY A 139 -6.34 1.74 -16.22
N SER A 140 -6.74 2.38 -15.12
CA SER A 140 -5.82 3.04 -14.19
C SER A 140 -5.21 2.04 -13.21
N LEU A 141 -3.88 2.06 -13.05
CA LEU A 141 -3.17 1.25 -12.06
C LEU A 141 -3.74 1.46 -10.65
N GLY A 142 -4.00 2.71 -10.26
CA GLY A 142 -4.58 3.01 -8.95
C GLY A 142 -5.95 2.37 -8.75
N SER A 143 -6.80 2.36 -9.78
CA SER A 143 -8.12 1.73 -9.74
C SER A 143 -8.03 0.21 -9.61
N SER A 144 -7.09 -0.40 -10.34
CA SER A 144 -6.86 -1.85 -10.26
C SER A 144 -6.40 -2.26 -8.87
N VAL A 145 -5.49 -1.49 -8.26
CA VAL A 145 -5.00 -1.77 -6.91
C VAL A 145 -6.12 -1.72 -5.88
N VAL A 146 -7.00 -0.72 -5.94
CA VAL A 146 -8.12 -0.61 -4.99
C VAL A 146 -9.02 -1.85 -5.07
N LYS A 147 -9.39 -2.27 -6.28
CA LYS A 147 -10.22 -3.46 -6.49
C LYS A 147 -9.52 -4.74 -6.02
N ASN A 148 -8.26 -4.94 -6.42
CA ASN A 148 -7.45 -6.09 -5.98
C ASN A 148 -7.32 -6.17 -4.45
N CYS A 149 -7.17 -5.02 -3.77
CA CYS A 149 -7.07 -4.99 -2.32
C CYS A 149 -8.42 -5.33 -1.64
N LEU A 150 -9.54 -4.82 -2.15
CA LEU A 150 -10.87 -5.12 -1.61
C LEU A 150 -11.26 -6.58 -1.83
N GLU A 151 -11.01 -7.11 -3.03
CA GLU A 151 -11.27 -8.51 -3.40
C GLU A 151 -10.31 -9.45 -2.67
N GLY A 152 -9.02 -9.14 -2.62
CA GLY A 152 -8.00 -9.95 -1.96
C GLY A 152 -8.15 -9.99 -0.44
N ALA A 153 -8.69 -8.93 0.17
CA ALA A 153 -9.08 -8.91 1.58
C ALA A 153 -10.45 -9.58 1.84
N ASN A 154 -11.17 -10.00 0.79
CA ASN A 154 -12.54 -10.50 0.85
C ASN A 154 -13.49 -9.56 1.60
N ILE A 155 -13.46 -8.26 1.27
CA ILE A 155 -14.35 -7.23 1.84
C ILE A 155 -15.12 -6.43 0.77
N ALA A 156 -14.89 -6.72 -0.52
CA ALA A 156 -15.70 -6.25 -1.62
C ALA A 156 -17.18 -6.65 -1.43
N GLY A 157 -18.12 -5.74 -1.66
CA GLY A 157 -19.56 -6.04 -1.61
C GLY A 157 -20.15 -6.11 -0.20
N GLN A 158 -19.46 -5.61 0.83
CA GLN A 158 -19.84 -5.80 2.23
C GLN A 158 -20.11 -4.49 3.00
N GLY A 159 -20.36 -3.37 2.31
CA GLY A 159 -20.72 -2.09 2.96
C GLY A 159 -19.55 -1.32 3.58
N TYR A 160 -18.30 -1.68 3.26
CA TYR A 160 -17.11 -0.99 3.77
C TYR A 160 -16.92 0.39 3.15
N HIS A 161 -16.19 1.25 3.86
CA HIS A 161 -15.82 2.59 3.46
C HIS A 161 -14.31 2.64 3.24
N VAL A 162 -13.88 2.86 2.00
CA VAL A 162 -12.47 2.94 1.62
C VAL A 162 -11.97 4.38 1.56
N TYR A 163 -10.88 4.66 2.26
CA TYR A 163 -10.20 5.95 2.21
C TYR A 163 -8.92 5.83 1.40
N THR A 164 -8.72 6.73 0.43
CA THR A 164 -7.55 6.64 -0.45
C THR A 164 -6.90 7.99 -0.73
N ASP A 165 -5.60 7.97 -1.04
CA ASP A 165 -4.89 9.14 -1.51
C ASP A 165 -5.22 9.49 -2.99
N ASN A 166 -4.59 10.55 -3.50
CA ASN A 166 -4.79 11.02 -4.87
C ASN A 166 -4.30 10.10 -5.98
N PHE A 167 -3.39 9.16 -5.71
CA PHE A 167 -2.93 8.17 -6.68
C PHE A 167 -4.05 7.19 -7.03
N PHE A 168 -4.83 6.77 -6.03
CA PHE A 168 -5.93 5.81 -6.18
C PHE A 168 -7.26 6.47 -6.54
N THR A 169 -7.46 7.74 -6.17
CA THR A 169 -8.74 8.42 -6.34
C THR A 169 -9.06 8.77 -7.79
N SER A 170 -10.23 8.35 -8.27
CA SER A 170 -10.84 8.81 -9.52
C SER A 170 -12.38 8.75 -9.47
N PRO A 171 -13.10 9.69 -10.12
CA PRO A 171 -14.57 9.68 -10.15
C PRO A 171 -15.16 8.36 -10.67
N ASN A 172 -14.63 7.82 -11.78
CA ASN A 172 -15.14 6.58 -12.37
C ASN A 172 -14.97 5.38 -11.44
N LEU A 173 -13.83 5.27 -10.74
CA LEU A 173 -13.63 4.20 -9.76
C LEU A 173 -14.66 4.30 -8.63
N TYR A 174 -14.93 5.51 -8.12
CA TYR A 174 -15.82 5.66 -6.98
C TYR A 174 -17.29 5.40 -7.37
N LEU A 175 -17.68 5.69 -8.61
CA LEU A 175 -18.96 5.22 -9.15
C LEU A 175 -18.99 3.70 -9.26
N GLU A 176 -17.96 3.09 -9.83
CA GLU A 176 -17.86 1.62 -9.95
C GLU A 176 -17.93 0.94 -8.57
N LEU A 177 -17.23 1.46 -7.57
CA LEU A 177 -17.28 0.94 -6.20
C LEU A 177 -18.66 1.09 -5.56
N TRP A 178 -19.36 2.18 -5.85
CA TRP A 178 -20.72 2.42 -5.38
C TRP A 178 -21.71 1.44 -6.00
N GLU A 179 -21.69 1.36 -7.34
CA GLU A 179 -22.72 0.67 -8.14
C GLU A 179 -22.53 -0.85 -8.11
N ASN A 180 -21.28 -1.33 -8.08
CA ASN A 180 -20.97 -2.75 -8.27
C ASN A 180 -20.40 -3.44 -7.02
N TYR A 181 -19.87 -2.69 -6.05
CA TYR A 181 -19.12 -3.24 -4.92
C TYR A 181 -19.72 -2.89 -3.55
N ASP A 182 -20.88 -2.25 -3.47
CA ASP A 182 -21.50 -1.77 -2.21
C ASP A 182 -20.45 -1.13 -1.28
N THR A 183 -19.59 -0.30 -1.85
CA THR A 183 -18.41 0.25 -1.17
C THR A 183 -18.41 1.77 -1.31
N ALA A 184 -18.55 2.45 -0.17
CA ALA A 184 -18.30 3.88 -0.13
C ALA A 184 -16.79 4.14 -0.18
N ALA A 185 -16.40 5.28 -0.69
CA ALA A 185 -15.05 5.66 -1.04
C ALA A 185 -14.90 7.16 -0.82
N CYS A 186 -13.80 7.57 -0.21
CA CYS A 186 -13.47 8.96 0.02
C CYS A 186 -11.98 9.18 -0.19
N GLY A 187 -11.61 10.22 -0.94
CA GLY A 187 -10.21 10.45 -1.21
C GLY A 187 -9.91 11.83 -1.73
N THR A 188 -8.66 12.23 -1.53
CA THR A 188 -8.14 13.46 -2.14
C THR A 188 -7.95 13.24 -3.64
N VAL A 189 -8.19 14.25 -4.47
CA VAL A 189 -8.04 14.12 -5.92
C VAL A 189 -7.13 15.21 -6.48
N ARG A 190 -6.36 14.88 -7.52
CA ARG A 190 -5.60 15.89 -8.27
C ARG A 190 -6.57 16.71 -9.11
N ASN A 191 -6.41 18.03 -9.11
CA ASN A 191 -7.28 18.94 -9.89
C ASN A 191 -7.21 18.69 -11.42
N THR A 192 -6.21 17.96 -11.90
CA THR A 192 -6.07 17.54 -13.31
C THR A 192 -6.76 16.21 -13.62
N ARG A 193 -7.42 15.57 -12.65
CA ARG A 193 -8.10 14.29 -12.87
C ARG A 193 -9.33 14.50 -13.76
N ALA A 194 -9.51 13.62 -14.74
CA ALA A 194 -10.66 13.65 -15.63
C ALA A 194 -11.97 13.38 -14.85
N GLY A 195 -13.08 13.94 -15.34
CA GLY A 195 -14.40 13.76 -14.74
C GLY A 195 -14.72 14.71 -13.58
N LEU A 196 -13.82 15.65 -13.25
CA LEU A 196 -14.05 16.64 -12.19
C LEU A 196 -14.67 17.95 -12.71
N PRO A 197 -15.50 18.61 -11.89
CA PRO A 197 -16.11 19.93 -12.19
C PRO A 197 -15.04 21.04 -12.27
N LYS A 198 -14.81 21.58 -13.46
CA LYS A 198 -13.74 22.58 -13.70
C LYS A 198 -13.98 23.92 -12.99
N ASP A 199 -15.23 24.21 -12.64
CA ASP A 199 -15.68 25.44 -11.99
C ASP A 199 -15.40 25.47 -10.48
N ILE A 200 -15.01 24.33 -9.86
CA ILE A 200 -14.60 24.31 -8.44
C ILE A 200 -13.16 23.80 -8.25
N MET A 201 -12.53 23.25 -9.29
CA MET A 201 -11.21 22.57 -9.24
C MET A 201 -10.05 23.42 -9.79
N TYR A 202 -9.91 24.66 -9.32
CA TYR A 202 -8.91 25.60 -9.84
C TYR A 202 -7.46 25.32 -9.42
N LYS A 203 -6.48 25.63 -10.29
CA LYS A 203 -5.02 25.60 -10.03
C LYS A 203 -4.47 26.88 -9.41
N LYS A 204 -5.13 28.01 -9.64
CA LYS A 204 -4.75 29.32 -9.11
C LYS A 204 -5.82 29.76 -8.13
N PRO A 205 -5.48 30.49 -7.05
CA PRO A 205 -6.50 31.14 -6.26
C PRO A 205 -7.26 32.03 -7.24
N VAL A 206 -8.56 31.78 -7.40
CA VAL A 206 -9.43 32.90 -7.72
C VAL A 206 -9.16 33.85 -6.55
N ASN A 207 -8.68 35.07 -6.81
CA ASN A 207 -8.36 36.08 -5.80
C ASN A 207 -9.59 36.53 -4.97
N VAL A 208 -10.65 35.73 -5.01
CA VAL A 208 -11.98 35.89 -4.44
C VAL A 208 -12.22 34.87 -3.31
N VAL A 209 -11.34 33.86 -3.14
CA VAL A 209 -11.57 32.76 -2.19
C VAL A 209 -10.64 32.89 -0.98
N THR A 210 -11.24 33.10 0.18
CA THR A 210 -10.59 33.21 1.49
C THR A 210 -10.40 31.84 2.14
N ARG A 211 -9.50 31.76 3.12
CA ARG A 211 -9.30 30.51 3.89
C ARG A 211 -10.59 30.14 4.61
N GLY A 212 -11.04 28.90 4.45
CA GLY A 212 -12.30 28.42 5.04
C GLY A 212 -13.42 28.30 4.02
N ASP A 213 -13.34 29.01 2.88
CA ASP A 213 -14.33 28.90 1.82
C ASP A 213 -14.33 27.49 1.22
N HIS A 214 -15.53 27.01 0.91
CA HIS A 214 -15.75 25.71 0.30
C HIS A 214 -16.80 25.80 -0.79
N GLN A 215 -16.68 24.94 -1.79
CA GLN A 215 -17.64 24.76 -2.86
C GLN A 215 -17.83 23.27 -3.11
N PHE A 216 -19.02 22.88 -3.54
CA PHE A 216 -19.31 21.49 -3.87
C PHE A 216 -20.16 21.38 -5.13
N ARG A 217 -20.01 20.24 -5.82
CA ARG A 217 -20.86 19.81 -6.93
C ARG A 217 -21.19 18.35 -6.75
N GLN A 218 -22.42 17.98 -7.08
CA GLN A 218 -22.88 16.61 -7.01
C GLN A 218 -23.30 16.13 -8.39
N LYS A 219 -22.98 14.87 -8.71
CA LYS A 219 -23.48 14.16 -9.89
C LYS A 219 -23.84 12.74 -9.46
N GLY A 220 -25.13 12.46 -9.33
CA GLY A 220 -25.62 11.18 -8.79
C GLY A 220 -25.07 10.95 -7.38
N ALA A 221 -24.47 9.77 -7.16
CA ALA A 221 -23.85 9.41 -5.89
C ALA A 221 -22.53 10.14 -5.61
N LEU A 222 -21.88 10.76 -6.61
CA LEU A 222 -20.60 11.45 -6.41
C LEU A 222 -20.80 12.87 -5.92
N LEU A 223 -20.15 13.19 -4.81
CA LEU A 223 -19.94 14.54 -4.32
C LEU A 223 -18.47 14.93 -4.55
N ALA A 224 -18.25 16.08 -5.16
CA ALA A 224 -16.96 16.71 -5.31
C ALA A 224 -16.92 17.97 -4.45
N VAL A 225 -15.98 18.04 -3.51
CA VAL A 225 -15.80 19.19 -2.61
C VAL A 225 -14.45 19.83 -2.87
N SER A 226 -14.42 21.15 -2.96
CA SER A 226 -13.21 21.97 -3.03
C SER A 226 -13.17 22.86 -1.81
N TRP A 227 -12.13 22.72 -0.99
CA TRP A 227 -11.95 23.53 0.22
C TRP A 227 -10.65 24.33 0.17
N LYS A 228 -10.73 25.63 0.45
CA LYS A 228 -9.57 26.52 0.47
C LYS A 228 -8.91 26.52 1.84
N ASP A 229 -7.75 25.86 1.92
CA ASP A 229 -6.81 26.06 3.02
C ASP A 229 -5.71 27.08 2.62
N LYS A 230 -4.65 27.23 3.44
CA LYS A 230 -3.60 28.27 3.30
C LYS A 230 -3.12 28.54 1.87
N LYS A 231 -2.75 27.52 1.09
CA LYS A 231 -2.19 27.70 -0.27
C LYS A 231 -2.91 26.92 -1.37
N THR A 232 -3.57 25.80 -1.05
CA THR A 232 -4.07 24.84 -2.04
C THR A 232 -5.55 24.53 -1.81
N ALA A 233 -6.32 24.37 -2.89
CA ALA A 233 -7.65 23.79 -2.80
C ALA A 233 -7.51 22.27 -2.57
N ILE A 234 -8.06 21.76 -1.48
CA ILE A 234 -8.18 20.31 -1.27
C ILE A 234 -9.45 19.86 -1.96
N SER A 235 -9.27 19.00 -2.94
CA SER A 235 -10.36 18.42 -3.71
C SER A 235 -10.64 17.03 -3.16
N ILE A 236 -11.85 16.81 -2.66
CA ILE A 236 -12.32 15.51 -2.18
C ILE A 236 -13.38 15.01 -3.15
N VAL A 237 -13.32 13.73 -3.46
CA VAL A 237 -14.45 13.01 -4.07
C VAL A 237 -14.92 12.00 -3.05
N ASN A 238 -16.23 11.92 -2.83
CA ASN A 238 -16.85 10.87 -2.06
C ASN A 238 -18.13 10.37 -2.74
N ASN A 239 -18.45 9.11 -2.54
CA ASN A 239 -19.78 8.56 -2.81
C ASN A 239 -20.49 8.33 -1.45
N THR A 240 -21.62 8.99 -1.21
CA THR A 240 -22.37 8.82 0.04
C THR A 240 -23.87 8.90 -0.20
N GLN A 241 -24.63 8.15 0.62
CA GLN A 241 -26.07 8.37 0.82
C GLN A 241 -26.33 9.80 1.30
#